data_AF-A0A1V0UDU1-F1
#
_entry.id   AF-A0A1V0UDU1-F1
#
_cell.length_a   1.000
_cell.length_b   1.000
_cell.length_c   1.000
_cell.angle_alpha   90.00
_cell.angle_beta   90.00
_cell.angle_gamma   90.00
#
_symmetry.space_group_name_H-M   'P 1'
#
loop_
_entity.id
_entity.type
_entity.pdbx_description
1 polymer ?
#
loop_
_entity_poly.entity_id
_entity_poly.type
_entity_poly.pdbx_seq_one_letter_code
_entity_poly.pdbx_strand_id
1 'polypeptide(L)'
;MATLPNPLPDPAAAGLDLPPGSLVDATLDGPWHEPLLWYADGAADQGDWAGLRAAGRRVGLLPVLVTGGQRDQWPEAWDLSPDSASYPGDHDPEEVLAGYWTDYADDELGDGANAAPADGANGEPGDGASGAPETGSGTGSGSAGAWPGLAPVPAREAAEDPDTAAAGIVAVVAGDADLWLGGTRMALVPARRSADIPAAIGWTGAVNHENDVARLCAVLRSWEDRYDARVVVLGFDTMIVSVGRPPATMEEARALAAEHYAFCPDNIDQSPPYDLDAYAEKAVLDQDAWSFWWD
;
A
#
# COMPACT_ATOMS: atom_id res chain seq x y z
N MET A 1 -23.72 8.07 8.34
CA MET A 1 -23.20 6.82 7.77
C MET A 1 -23.36 6.89 6.26
N ALA A 2 -22.26 7.21 5.57
CA ALA A 2 -22.16 6.90 4.16
C ALA A 2 -22.02 5.37 4.06
N THR A 3 -22.94 4.70 3.37
CA THR A 3 -22.87 3.26 3.15
C THR A 3 -21.74 2.94 2.17
N LEU A 4 -21.14 1.76 2.32
CA LEU A 4 -20.24 1.16 1.32
C LEU A 4 -20.87 1.22 -0.09
N PRO A 5 -20.06 1.16 -1.17
CA PRO A 5 -20.54 1.25 -2.55
C PRO A 5 -21.65 0.25 -2.83
N ASN A 6 -22.48 0.55 -3.84
CA ASN A 6 -23.55 -0.34 -4.31
C ASN A 6 -23.02 -1.78 -4.52
N PRO A 7 -23.83 -2.82 -4.26
CA PRO A 7 -23.47 -4.21 -4.58
C PRO A 7 -22.89 -4.34 -5.99
N LEU A 8 -21.95 -5.26 -6.20
CA LEU A 8 -21.55 -5.65 -7.55
C LEU A 8 -22.82 -6.10 -8.30
N PRO A 9 -23.28 -5.34 -9.32
CA PRO A 9 -24.43 -5.78 -10.08
C PRO A 9 -24.03 -7.03 -10.86
N ASP A 10 -24.98 -7.94 -11.08
CA ASP A 10 -24.77 -9.06 -12.00
C ASP A 10 -24.25 -8.48 -13.33
N PRO A 11 -22.99 -8.79 -13.74
CA PRO A 11 -22.39 -8.14 -14.88
C PRO A 11 -23.17 -8.34 -16.18
N ALA A 12 -23.79 -9.51 -16.35
CA ALA A 12 -24.62 -9.82 -17.49
C ALA A 12 -25.91 -8.99 -17.48
N ALA A 13 -26.53 -8.83 -16.30
CA ALA A 13 -27.71 -7.98 -16.13
C ALA A 13 -27.39 -6.48 -16.26
N ALA A 14 -26.16 -6.07 -15.93
CA ALA A 14 -25.65 -4.71 -16.05
C ALA A 14 -25.28 -4.33 -17.50
N GLY A 15 -25.34 -5.28 -18.44
CA GLY A 15 -24.99 -5.06 -19.84
C GLY A 15 -23.49 -4.91 -20.08
N LEU A 16 -22.66 -5.44 -19.17
CA LEU A 16 -21.22 -5.53 -19.36
C LEU A 16 -20.89 -6.76 -20.21
N ASP A 17 -20.20 -6.55 -21.32
CA ASP A 17 -19.62 -7.63 -22.13
C ASP A 17 -18.27 -8.01 -21.52
N LEU A 18 -18.29 -8.87 -20.51
CA LEU A 18 -17.10 -9.34 -19.81
C LEU A 18 -16.55 -10.63 -20.43
N PRO A 19 -15.23 -10.82 -20.47
CA PRO A 19 -14.66 -12.12 -20.81
C PRO A 19 -15.03 -13.18 -19.76
N PRO A 20 -14.76 -14.47 -20.01
CA PRO A 20 -14.86 -15.50 -18.98
C PRO A 20 -14.09 -15.11 -17.71
N GLY A 21 -14.72 -15.32 -16.56
CA GLY A 21 -14.16 -14.96 -15.28
C GLY A 21 -15.03 -15.45 -14.13
N SER A 22 -14.52 -15.28 -12.92
CA SER A 22 -15.09 -15.78 -11.69
C SER A 22 -15.58 -14.64 -10.80
N LEU A 23 -16.70 -14.87 -10.13
CA LEU A 23 -17.21 -13.99 -9.08
C LEU A 23 -16.66 -14.48 -7.75
N VAL A 24 -16.13 -13.56 -6.95
CA VAL A 24 -15.67 -13.85 -5.59
C VAL A 24 -16.77 -13.46 -4.62
N ASP A 25 -17.39 -14.46 -4.01
CA ASP A 25 -18.49 -14.32 -3.06
C ASP A 25 -18.18 -15.01 -1.72
N ALA A 26 -16.91 -15.28 -1.43
CA ALA A 26 -16.44 -15.85 -0.17
C ALA A 26 -15.53 -14.88 0.56
N THR A 27 -15.61 -14.93 1.89
CA THR A 27 -14.80 -14.19 2.86
C THR A 27 -14.12 -15.19 3.79
N LEU A 28 -13.23 -14.69 4.66
CA LEU A 28 -12.62 -15.47 5.73
C LEU A 28 -13.66 -16.22 6.59
N ASP A 29 -14.83 -15.62 6.81
CA ASP A 29 -15.92 -16.18 7.65
C ASP A 29 -16.94 -17.02 6.86
N GLY A 30 -16.71 -17.23 5.56
CA GLY A 30 -17.58 -18.01 4.67
C GLY A 30 -18.27 -17.17 3.59
N PRO A 31 -19.42 -17.65 3.05
CA PRO A 31 -20.10 -16.97 1.95
C PRO A 31 -20.56 -15.54 2.30
N TRP A 32 -20.31 -14.60 1.41
CA TRP A 32 -20.81 -13.24 1.46
C TRP A 32 -22.18 -13.15 0.77
N HIS A 33 -22.97 -12.16 1.16
CA HIS A 33 -24.32 -11.98 0.65
C HIS A 33 -24.38 -11.41 -0.78
N GLU A 34 -23.25 -10.90 -1.27
CA GLU A 34 -23.07 -10.35 -2.62
C GLU A 34 -21.64 -10.63 -3.13
N PRO A 35 -21.37 -10.58 -4.44
CA PRO A 35 -20.00 -10.72 -4.93
C PRO A 35 -19.16 -9.48 -4.57
N LEU A 36 -17.94 -9.70 -4.07
CA LEU A 36 -16.97 -8.66 -3.72
C LEU A 36 -16.24 -8.13 -4.96
N LEU A 37 -15.92 -9.03 -5.90
CA LEU A 37 -15.33 -8.68 -7.18
C LEU A 37 -15.64 -9.72 -8.24
N TRP A 38 -15.48 -9.32 -9.49
CA TRP A 38 -15.30 -10.24 -10.61
C TRP A 38 -13.85 -10.17 -11.07
N TYR A 39 -13.24 -11.28 -11.48
CA TYR A 39 -11.96 -11.25 -12.18
C TYR A 39 -11.89 -12.27 -13.33
N ALA A 40 -11.14 -11.93 -14.38
CA ALA A 40 -11.02 -12.72 -15.59
C ALA A 40 -10.26 -14.03 -15.35
N ASP A 41 -10.60 -15.07 -16.11
CA ASP A 41 -9.88 -16.35 -16.07
C ASP A 41 -8.51 -16.26 -16.76
N GLY A 42 -8.40 -15.37 -17.75
CA GLY A 42 -7.19 -15.16 -18.57
C GLY A 42 -6.30 -14.03 -18.06
N ALA A 43 -5.06 -14.02 -18.55
CA ALA A 43 -4.15 -12.89 -18.36
C ALA A 43 -4.72 -11.61 -19.01
N ALA A 44 -4.45 -10.47 -18.37
CA ALA A 44 -4.83 -9.17 -18.88
C ALA A 44 -4.01 -8.79 -20.12
N ASP A 45 -4.66 -8.21 -21.13
CA ASP A 45 -4.00 -7.56 -22.26
C ASP A 45 -3.96 -6.03 -22.06
N GLN A 46 -3.01 -5.36 -22.72
CA GLN A 46 -2.79 -3.90 -22.61
C GLN A 46 -4.04 -3.04 -22.93
N GLY A 47 -4.97 -3.56 -23.74
CA GLY A 47 -6.20 -2.86 -24.15
C GLY A 47 -7.39 -3.03 -23.21
N ASP A 48 -7.36 -4.00 -22.30
CA ASP A 48 -8.53 -4.40 -21.52
C ASP A 48 -8.94 -3.34 -20.50
N TRP A 49 -7.95 -2.67 -19.90
CA TRP A 49 -8.14 -1.66 -18.86
C TRP A 49 -9.06 -0.53 -19.29
N ALA A 50 -8.76 0.11 -20.43
CA ALA A 50 -9.52 1.26 -20.90
C ALA A 50 -10.99 0.89 -21.22
N GLY A 51 -11.20 -0.30 -21.80
CA GLY A 51 -12.53 -0.84 -22.09
C GLY A 51 -13.33 -1.09 -20.81
N LEU A 52 -12.75 -1.83 -19.86
CA LEU A 52 -13.39 -2.15 -18.58
C LEU A 52 -13.63 -0.90 -17.72
N ARG A 53 -12.70 0.06 -17.73
CA ARG A 53 -12.88 1.37 -17.07
C ARG A 53 -14.09 2.11 -17.62
N ALA A 54 -14.21 2.22 -18.93
CA ALA A 54 -15.29 2.96 -19.58
C ALA A 54 -16.66 2.29 -19.40
N ALA A 55 -16.71 0.96 -19.41
CA ALA A 55 -17.93 0.19 -19.20
C ALA A 55 -18.33 0.19 -17.71
N GLY A 56 -17.40 -0.17 -16.82
CA GLY A 56 -17.60 -0.29 -15.39
C GLY A 56 -18.03 1.02 -14.72
N ARG A 57 -17.47 2.17 -15.14
CA ARG A 57 -17.82 3.48 -14.58
C ARG A 57 -19.32 3.79 -14.64
N ARG A 58 -20.03 3.29 -15.66
CA ARG A 58 -21.48 3.54 -15.84
C ARG A 58 -22.33 2.84 -14.80
N VAL A 59 -21.79 1.79 -14.19
CA VAL A 59 -22.48 0.90 -13.24
C VAL A 59 -21.78 0.86 -11.87
N GLY A 60 -20.83 1.77 -11.63
CA GLY A 60 -20.18 1.91 -10.33
C GLY A 60 -19.03 0.93 -10.08
N LEU A 61 -18.43 0.40 -11.14
CA LEU A 61 -17.30 -0.53 -11.07
C LEU A 61 -15.99 0.13 -11.51
N LEU A 62 -14.90 -0.22 -10.84
CA LEU A 62 -13.55 0.18 -11.20
C LEU A 62 -12.70 -1.04 -11.51
N PRO A 63 -11.87 -0.97 -12.57
CA PRO A 63 -10.91 -2.02 -12.85
C PRO A 63 -9.73 -1.98 -11.86
N VAL A 64 -9.17 -3.15 -11.60
CA VAL A 64 -7.87 -3.35 -10.92
C VAL A 64 -7.25 -4.62 -11.50
N LEU A 65 -5.92 -4.69 -11.58
CA LEU A 65 -5.24 -5.95 -11.87
C LEU A 65 -5.11 -6.76 -10.59
N VAL A 66 -5.38 -8.07 -10.67
CA VAL A 66 -5.10 -9.01 -9.58
C VAL A 66 -3.92 -9.92 -9.97
N THR A 67 -3.06 -10.23 -9.02
CA THR A 67 -1.90 -11.11 -9.23
C THR A 67 -1.89 -12.26 -8.24
N GLY A 68 -1.57 -13.46 -8.73
CA GLY A 68 -1.24 -14.62 -7.88
C GLY A 68 0.10 -14.48 -7.14
N GLY A 69 0.98 -13.61 -7.63
CA GLY A 69 2.31 -13.35 -7.09
C GLY A 69 3.16 -14.62 -6.94
N GLN A 70 4.12 -14.58 -6.02
CA GLN A 70 4.96 -15.74 -5.69
C GLN A 70 4.19 -16.85 -4.96
N ARG A 71 3.06 -16.50 -4.33
CA ARG A 71 2.24 -17.42 -3.54
C ARG A 71 1.27 -18.25 -4.41
N ASP A 72 1.09 -17.88 -5.69
CA ASP A 72 0.04 -18.39 -6.60
C ASP A 72 -1.36 -18.38 -5.94
N GLN A 73 -1.63 -17.33 -5.18
CA GLN A 73 -2.88 -17.14 -4.46
C GLN A 73 -3.74 -16.09 -5.16
N TRP A 74 -4.92 -16.50 -5.58
CA TRP A 74 -5.90 -15.67 -6.28
C TRP A 74 -6.96 -15.15 -5.30
N PRO A 75 -7.78 -14.16 -5.67
CA PRO A 75 -8.69 -13.47 -4.76
C PRO A 75 -9.62 -14.36 -3.91
N GLU A 76 -9.97 -15.56 -4.38
CA GLU A 76 -10.75 -16.53 -3.59
C GLU A 76 -10.02 -17.09 -2.37
N ALA A 77 -8.69 -16.96 -2.34
CA ALA A 77 -7.82 -17.43 -1.27
C ALA A 77 -7.19 -16.28 -0.45
N TRP A 78 -7.60 -15.04 -0.69
CA TRP A 78 -7.04 -13.85 0.00
C TRP A 78 -7.66 -13.57 1.36
N ASP A 79 -8.46 -14.48 1.93
CA ASP A 79 -9.07 -14.30 3.25
C ASP A 79 -9.76 -12.92 3.43
N LEU A 80 -10.48 -12.49 2.39
CA LEU A 80 -11.16 -11.19 2.36
C LEU A 80 -12.11 -11.03 3.55
N SER A 81 -12.10 -9.86 4.20
CA SER A 81 -12.89 -9.56 5.40
C SER A 81 -13.56 -8.17 5.33
N PRO A 82 -14.58 -8.01 4.47
CA PRO A 82 -15.30 -6.74 4.31
C PRO A 82 -16.01 -6.27 5.59
N ASP A 83 -16.45 -7.17 6.47
CA ASP A 83 -17.05 -6.83 7.78
C ASP A 83 -16.06 -6.17 8.75
N SER A 84 -14.76 -6.40 8.57
CA SER A 84 -13.71 -5.81 9.42
C SER A 84 -13.35 -4.39 9.00
N ALA A 85 -13.66 -4.00 7.76
CA ALA A 85 -13.36 -2.68 7.23
C ALA A 85 -14.39 -1.66 7.69
N SER A 86 -13.92 -0.59 8.34
CA SER A 86 -14.78 0.58 8.59
C SER A 86 -14.93 1.44 7.32
N TYR A 87 -15.52 2.63 7.41
CA TYR A 87 -15.64 3.51 6.26
C TYR A 87 -14.40 4.39 6.10
N PRO A 88 -13.70 4.40 4.94
CA PRO A 88 -12.47 5.18 4.79
C PRO A 88 -12.63 6.70 4.96
N GLY A 89 -13.86 7.22 4.92
CA GLY A 89 -14.11 8.65 5.12
C GLY A 89 -14.30 9.05 6.59
N ASP A 90 -14.29 8.08 7.50
CA ASP A 90 -14.36 8.33 8.94
C ASP A 90 -12.96 8.52 9.55
N HIS A 91 -11.89 8.35 8.77
CA HIS A 91 -10.50 8.49 9.20
C HIS A 91 -9.81 9.70 8.58
N ASP A 92 -8.98 10.37 9.38
CA ASP A 92 -8.08 11.43 8.91
C ASP A 92 -6.71 10.82 8.51
N PRO A 93 -6.20 11.08 7.29
CA PRO A 93 -4.97 10.47 6.82
C PRO A 93 -3.72 10.91 7.60
N GLU A 94 -3.70 12.14 8.14
CA GLU A 94 -2.57 12.61 8.95
C GLU A 94 -2.56 11.94 10.32
N GLU A 95 -3.73 11.81 10.97
CA GLU A 95 -3.84 11.09 12.25
C GLU A 95 -3.47 9.61 12.09
N VAL A 96 -3.87 8.97 10.98
CA VAL A 96 -3.49 7.58 10.67
C VAL A 96 -1.98 7.43 10.54
N LEU A 97 -1.33 8.23 9.69
CA LEU A 97 0.11 8.14 9.46
C LEU A 97 0.93 8.52 10.69
N ALA A 98 0.51 9.55 11.44
CA ALA A 98 1.16 9.93 12.69
C ALA A 98 1.07 8.83 13.76
N GLY A 99 -0.05 8.09 13.79
CA GLY A 99 -0.24 6.91 14.63
C GLY A 99 0.78 5.83 14.30
N TYR A 100 0.83 5.41 13.02
CA TYR A 100 1.77 4.38 12.58
C TYR A 100 3.23 4.78 12.84
N TRP A 101 3.58 6.05 12.61
CA TRP A 101 4.92 6.55 12.87
C TRP A 101 5.32 6.46 14.35
N THR A 102 4.38 6.66 15.28
CA THR A 102 4.62 6.60 16.72
C THR A 102 4.85 5.16 17.18
N ASP A 103 4.07 4.21 16.66
CA ASP A 103 4.19 2.79 17.02
C ASP A 103 5.59 2.24 16.66
N TYR A 104 6.18 2.66 15.53
CA TYR A 104 7.56 2.30 15.17
C TYR A 104 8.63 2.94 16.08
N ALA A 105 8.45 4.22 16.45
CA ALA A 105 9.39 4.91 17.33
C ALA A 105 9.47 4.25 18.71
N ASP A 106 8.36 3.67 19.19
CA ASP A 106 8.29 2.97 20.46
C ASP A 106 8.84 1.52 20.37
N ASP A 107 8.68 0.82 19.26
CA ASP A 107 9.26 -0.53 19.05
C ASP A 107 10.80 -0.52 18.99
N GLU A 108 11.43 0.50 18.39
CA GLU A 108 12.89 0.71 18.44
C GLU A 108 13.40 1.04 19.87
N LEU A 109 12.54 1.55 20.74
CA LEU A 109 12.86 1.83 22.16
C LEU A 109 12.60 0.62 23.07
N GLY A 110 11.93 -0.42 22.59
CA GLY A 110 11.50 -1.60 23.34
C GLY A 110 12.56 -2.70 23.51
N ASP A 111 13.54 -2.81 22.60
CA ASP A 111 14.49 -3.95 22.59
C ASP A 111 15.78 -3.73 23.40
N GLY A 112 15.78 -2.72 24.28
CA GLY A 112 16.92 -2.38 25.15
C GLY A 112 16.82 -2.84 26.61
N ALA A 113 15.70 -3.46 27.02
CA ALA A 113 15.38 -3.62 28.45
C ALA A 113 14.96 -5.04 28.87
N ASN A 114 15.67 -6.08 28.45
CA ASN A 114 15.70 -7.33 29.24
C ASN A 114 16.93 -8.21 28.96
N ALA A 115 18.05 -7.88 29.61
CA ALA A 115 19.09 -8.86 29.90
C ALA A 115 19.67 -8.60 31.29
N ALA A 116 19.09 -9.25 32.29
CA ALA A 116 19.81 -9.61 33.50
C ALA A 116 19.62 -11.10 33.76
N PRO A 117 20.71 -11.82 34.04
CA PRO A 117 20.74 -12.48 35.33
C PRO A 117 21.98 -12.11 36.14
N ALA A 118 21.81 -12.20 37.45
CA ALA A 118 22.79 -11.94 38.48
C ALA A 118 23.83 -13.09 38.65
N ASP A 119 24.84 -12.78 39.47
CA ASP A 119 25.91 -13.61 40.08
C ASP A 119 27.25 -13.62 39.32
N GLY A 120 28.42 -13.33 39.91
CA GLY A 120 28.81 -13.16 41.32
C GLY A 120 30.24 -12.60 41.44
N ALA A 121 30.64 -12.32 42.69
CA ALA A 121 31.72 -11.44 43.13
C ALA A 121 33.20 -11.87 42.87
N ASN A 122 34.11 -10.88 42.75
CA ASN A 122 35.20 -10.56 43.71
C ASN A 122 36.32 -9.65 43.14
N GLY A 123 36.73 -8.62 43.90
CA GLY A 123 38.11 -8.06 43.86
C GLY A 123 38.26 -6.52 43.69
N GLU A 124 38.38 -5.77 44.79
CA GLU A 124 38.86 -4.36 44.87
C GLU A 124 40.41 -4.24 44.83
N PRO A 125 41.04 -3.05 44.92
CA PRO A 125 40.88 -1.80 44.14
C PRO A 125 42.23 -1.27 43.58
N GLY A 126 42.21 -0.29 42.66
CA GLY A 126 43.43 0.37 42.17
C GLY A 126 43.19 1.79 41.68
N ASP A 127 43.78 2.77 42.39
CA ASP A 127 43.80 4.20 42.09
C ASP A 127 44.46 4.54 40.73
N GLY A 128 43.94 5.57 40.03
CA GLY A 128 44.64 6.18 38.91
C GLY A 128 43.80 7.17 38.11
N ALA A 129 44.14 8.46 38.21
CA ALA A 129 43.45 9.58 37.59
C ALA A 129 43.68 9.74 36.07
N SER A 130 42.75 10.49 35.46
CA SER A 130 42.86 11.33 34.24
C SER A 130 42.92 10.67 32.86
N GLY A 131 42.00 11.11 32.00
CA GLY A 131 42.19 11.14 30.55
C GLY A 131 40.91 10.86 29.75
N ALA A 132 40.20 11.91 29.33
CA ALA A 132 39.39 11.80 28.12
C ALA A 132 40.33 11.58 26.91
N PRO A 133 39.89 10.82 25.91
CA PRO A 133 39.57 11.50 24.66
C PRO A 133 38.28 11.00 23.99
N GLU A 134 37.70 11.91 23.22
CA GLU A 134 36.63 11.70 22.25
C GLU A 134 37.11 10.96 20.99
N THR A 135 36.18 10.74 20.07
CA THR A 135 36.21 10.00 18.78
C THR A 135 35.88 8.51 18.97
N GLY A 136 34.75 7.96 18.52
CA GLY A 136 33.77 8.36 17.52
C GLY A 136 33.74 7.29 16.45
N SER A 137 32.68 6.47 16.41
CA SER A 137 32.13 5.76 15.24
C SER A 137 31.25 4.60 15.71
N GLY A 138 29.94 4.86 15.73
CA GLY A 138 28.91 3.88 16.03
C GLY A 138 27.59 4.60 16.26
N THR A 139 26.53 4.08 15.67
CA THR A 139 25.11 4.45 15.81
C THR A 139 24.64 5.70 15.06
N GLY A 140 24.18 5.47 13.84
CA GLY A 140 23.09 6.24 13.23
C GLY A 140 21.93 5.29 12.93
N SER A 141 21.43 4.56 13.94
CA SER A 141 20.03 4.12 13.91
C SER A 141 19.24 5.37 14.26
N GLY A 142 18.57 5.96 13.28
CA GLY A 142 17.83 7.20 13.48
C GLY A 142 16.69 6.91 14.44
N SER A 143 16.69 7.54 15.62
CA SER A 143 15.45 7.67 16.38
C SER A 143 14.41 8.26 15.43
N ALA A 144 13.35 7.52 15.11
CA ALA A 144 12.22 8.10 14.38
C ALA A 144 11.81 9.36 15.16
N GLY A 145 12.08 10.53 14.57
CA GLY A 145 11.81 11.82 15.20
C GLY A 145 10.32 12.02 15.40
N ALA A 146 9.89 13.18 15.86
CA ALA A 146 8.47 13.52 15.80
C ALA A 146 7.97 13.41 14.34
N TRP A 147 6.71 12.95 14.16
CA TRP A 147 6.07 12.85 12.85
C TRP A 147 6.27 14.15 12.04
N PRO A 148 6.84 14.08 10.81
CA PRO A 148 7.16 15.26 10.03
C PRO A 148 5.95 15.99 9.42
N GLY A 149 4.75 15.41 9.50
CA GLY A 149 3.54 15.93 8.85
C GLY A 149 3.34 15.36 7.44
N LEU A 150 2.16 15.62 6.87
CA LEU A 150 1.88 15.25 5.47
C LEU A 150 2.80 16.02 4.51
N ALA A 151 3.31 15.30 3.52
CA ALA A 151 4.02 15.84 2.38
C ALA A 151 3.14 16.84 1.61
N PRO A 152 3.75 17.93 1.11
CA PRO A 152 3.01 18.94 0.35
C PRO A 152 2.51 18.37 -0.98
N VAL A 153 1.48 19.01 -1.54
CA VAL A 153 1.09 18.78 -2.94
C VAL A 153 2.28 19.12 -3.84
N PRO A 154 2.69 18.22 -4.75
CA PRO A 154 3.80 18.49 -5.67
C PRO A 154 3.59 19.76 -6.48
N ALA A 155 4.67 20.51 -6.69
CA ALA A 155 4.61 21.72 -7.53
C ALA A 155 4.40 21.38 -9.02
N ARG A 156 4.71 20.15 -9.44
CA ARG A 156 4.53 19.66 -10.80
C ARG A 156 3.04 19.50 -11.10
N GLU A 157 2.60 20.07 -12.23
CA GLU A 157 1.27 19.81 -12.78
C GLU A 157 1.20 18.42 -13.42
N ALA A 158 0.01 17.82 -13.40
CA ALA A 158 -0.24 16.54 -14.03
C ALA A 158 0.04 16.64 -15.54
N ALA A 159 0.84 15.72 -16.08
CA ALA A 159 1.15 15.69 -17.51
C ALA A 159 -0.05 15.25 -18.35
N GLU A 160 -0.92 14.41 -17.76
CA GLU A 160 -2.09 13.82 -18.40
C GLU A 160 -3.20 13.53 -17.37
N ASP A 161 -4.33 13.03 -17.86
CA ASP A 161 -5.43 12.61 -16.99
C ASP A 161 -5.02 11.40 -16.12
N PRO A 162 -5.39 11.34 -14.84
CA PRO A 162 -4.98 10.28 -13.92
C PRO A 162 -5.34 8.86 -14.40
N ASP A 163 -6.48 8.71 -15.08
CA ASP A 163 -6.91 7.40 -15.58
C ASP A 163 -6.11 6.99 -16.83
N THR A 164 -5.52 7.95 -17.55
CA THR A 164 -4.60 7.70 -18.67
C THR A 164 -3.23 7.27 -18.15
N ALA A 165 -2.69 7.97 -17.14
CA ALA A 165 -1.45 7.57 -16.47
C ALA A 165 -1.56 6.14 -15.89
N ALA A 166 -2.67 5.84 -15.20
CA ALA A 166 -2.97 4.51 -14.68
C ALA A 166 -3.00 3.45 -15.79
N ALA A 167 -3.63 3.75 -16.93
CA ALA A 167 -3.66 2.84 -18.07
C ALA A 167 -2.25 2.57 -18.64
N GLY A 168 -1.36 3.57 -18.61
CA GLY A 168 0.04 3.43 -19.01
C GLY A 168 0.79 2.43 -18.11
N ILE A 169 0.68 2.58 -16.79
CA ILE A 169 1.29 1.64 -15.83
C ILE A 169 0.71 0.23 -16.00
N VAL A 170 -0.60 0.11 -16.16
CA VAL A 170 -1.26 -1.18 -16.38
C VAL A 170 -0.79 -1.85 -17.67
N ALA A 171 -0.59 -1.10 -18.76
CA ALA A 171 -0.08 -1.65 -20.00
C ALA A 171 1.37 -2.16 -19.87
N VAL A 172 2.20 -1.52 -19.05
CA VAL A 172 3.55 -2.00 -18.74
C VAL A 172 3.47 -3.30 -17.93
N VAL A 173 2.66 -3.32 -16.87
CA VAL A 173 2.50 -4.50 -16.00
C VAL A 173 1.93 -5.70 -16.77
N ALA A 174 0.87 -5.50 -17.54
CA ALA A 174 0.23 -6.55 -18.32
C ALA A 174 1.11 -7.04 -19.49
N GLY A 175 1.98 -6.15 -20.02
CA GLY A 175 2.88 -6.46 -21.13
C GLY A 175 4.11 -7.29 -20.75
N ASP A 176 4.41 -7.43 -19.45
CA ASP A 176 5.60 -8.11 -18.97
C ASP A 176 5.24 -9.24 -17.99
N ALA A 177 4.93 -10.40 -18.57
CA ALA A 177 4.57 -11.61 -17.82
C ALA A 177 5.74 -12.18 -16.97
N ASP A 178 6.97 -11.73 -17.22
CA ASP A 178 8.17 -12.13 -16.48
C ASP A 178 8.42 -11.24 -15.25
N LEU A 179 7.64 -10.17 -15.06
CA LEU A 179 7.59 -9.49 -13.78
C LEU A 179 7.18 -10.48 -12.69
N TRP A 180 7.72 -10.27 -11.49
CA TRP A 180 7.46 -11.06 -10.28
C TRP A 180 5.97 -11.15 -9.87
N LEU A 181 5.10 -10.44 -10.60
CA LEU A 181 3.63 -10.44 -10.55
C LEU A 181 2.98 -11.64 -11.28
N GLY A 182 3.72 -12.53 -11.94
CA GLY A 182 3.23 -13.87 -12.30
C GLY A 182 1.99 -13.92 -13.21
N GLY A 183 1.86 -13.01 -14.16
CA GLY A 183 0.72 -12.93 -15.09
C GLY A 183 -0.55 -12.38 -14.43
N THR A 184 -0.75 -11.06 -14.50
CA THR A 184 -1.91 -10.38 -13.90
C THR A 184 -3.21 -10.67 -14.64
N ARG A 185 -4.34 -10.67 -13.93
CA ARG A 185 -5.69 -10.77 -14.53
C ARG A 185 -6.51 -9.52 -14.24
N MET A 186 -7.41 -9.19 -15.15
CA MET A 186 -8.32 -8.05 -14.97
C MET A 186 -9.38 -8.38 -13.92
N ALA A 187 -9.66 -7.45 -13.01
CA ALA A 187 -10.78 -7.52 -12.08
C ALA A 187 -11.66 -6.26 -12.14
N LEU A 188 -12.90 -6.38 -11.69
CA LEU A 188 -13.85 -5.29 -11.50
C LEU A 188 -14.36 -5.31 -10.06
N VAL A 189 -14.27 -4.16 -9.40
CA VAL A 189 -14.64 -3.98 -7.99
C VAL A 189 -15.72 -2.91 -7.86
N PRO A 190 -16.76 -3.11 -7.03
CA PRO A 190 -17.76 -2.09 -6.74
C PRO A 190 -17.14 -0.98 -5.87
N ALA A 191 -16.63 0.06 -6.53
CA ALA A 191 -15.97 1.18 -5.87
C ALA A 191 -16.27 2.50 -6.57
N ARG A 192 -16.33 3.58 -5.79
CA ARG A 192 -16.55 4.94 -6.32
C ARG A 192 -15.26 5.70 -6.60
N ARG A 193 -14.18 5.30 -5.91
CA ARG A 193 -12.83 5.85 -5.98
C ARG A 193 -11.84 4.70 -6.05
N SER A 194 -10.70 4.91 -6.72
CA SER A 194 -9.69 3.87 -6.85
C SER A 194 -9.06 3.55 -5.50
N ALA A 195 -8.87 4.58 -4.67
CA ALA A 195 -8.41 4.45 -3.28
C ALA A 195 -9.33 3.60 -2.38
N ASP A 196 -10.61 3.41 -2.74
CA ASP A 196 -11.57 2.65 -1.94
C ASP A 196 -11.61 1.16 -2.31
N ILE A 197 -10.92 0.75 -3.37
CA ILE A 197 -10.93 -0.63 -3.86
C ILE A 197 -10.55 -1.63 -2.75
N PRO A 198 -9.47 -1.43 -1.96
CA PRO A 198 -9.11 -2.39 -0.91
C PRO A 198 -10.20 -2.53 0.16
N ALA A 199 -10.78 -1.43 0.64
CA ALA A 199 -11.86 -1.48 1.63
C ALA A 199 -13.16 -2.07 1.06
N ALA A 200 -13.47 -1.83 -0.22
CA ALA A 200 -14.67 -2.36 -0.86
C ALA A 200 -14.70 -3.90 -0.90
N ILE A 201 -13.54 -4.54 -1.01
CA ILE A 201 -13.41 -6.00 -1.00
C ILE A 201 -12.97 -6.56 0.36
N GLY A 202 -12.70 -5.71 1.35
CA GLY A 202 -12.14 -6.13 2.63
C GLY A 202 -10.76 -6.76 2.51
N TRP A 203 -9.89 -6.19 1.69
CA TRP A 203 -8.54 -6.72 1.45
C TRP A 203 -7.71 -6.75 2.75
N THR A 204 -7.07 -7.89 3.02
CA THR A 204 -6.34 -8.17 4.27
C THR A 204 -4.83 -8.23 4.07
N GLY A 205 -4.31 -7.83 2.92
CA GLY A 205 -2.90 -8.01 2.59
C GLY A 205 -1.92 -7.23 3.49
N ALA A 206 -2.38 -6.22 4.21
CA ALA A 206 -1.59 -5.47 5.19
C ALA A 206 -1.89 -5.85 6.65
N VAL A 207 -2.51 -7.01 6.92
CA VAL A 207 -3.03 -7.40 8.25
C VAL A 207 -1.97 -7.40 9.36
N ASN A 208 -0.69 -7.62 9.03
CA ASN A 208 0.40 -7.57 9.99
C ASN A 208 0.78 -6.14 10.42
N HIS A 209 0.29 -5.14 9.68
CA HIS A 209 0.48 -3.73 9.96
C HIS A 209 -0.82 -3.04 10.41
N GLU A 210 -1.92 -3.28 9.70
CA GLU A 210 -3.24 -2.70 9.98
C GLU A 210 -4.36 -3.70 9.70
N ASN A 211 -5.27 -3.87 10.67
CA ASN A 211 -6.41 -4.78 10.57
C ASN A 211 -7.65 -4.12 9.95
N ASP A 212 -7.79 -2.79 10.05
CA ASP A 212 -8.83 -1.99 9.40
C ASP A 212 -8.28 -1.34 8.13
N VAL A 213 -8.40 -2.04 7.00
CA VAL A 213 -7.95 -1.58 5.67
C VAL A 213 -8.54 -0.21 5.26
N ALA A 214 -9.65 0.22 5.89
CA ALA A 214 -10.22 1.53 5.64
C ALA A 214 -9.30 2.68 6.06
N ARG A 215 -8.44 2.47 7.06
CA ARG A 215 -7.42 3.45 7.49
C ARG A 215 -6.35 3.63 6.42
N LEU A 216 -5.90 2.53 5.78
CA LEU A 216 -5.02 2.60 4.61
C LEU A 216 -5.70 3.31 3.44
N CYS A 217 -6.98 3.01 3.19
CA CYS A 217 -7.75 3.68 2.13
C CYS A 217 -7.90 5.19 2.37
N ALA A 218 -7.94 5.67 3.62
CA ALA A 218 -7.93 7.09 3.92
C ALA A 218 -6.63 7.78 3.47
N VAL A 219 -5.48 7.13 3.68
CA VAL A 219 -4.18 7.57 3.16
C VAL A 219 -4.17 7.53 1.63
N LEU A 220 -4.64 6.44 1.03
CA LEU A 220 -4.77 6.33 -0.44
C LEU A 220 -5.65 7.43 -1.03
N ARG A 221 -6.73 7.86 -0.35
CA ARG A 221 -7.56 9.01 -0.78
C ARG A 221 -6.80 10.32 -0.74
N SER A 222 -5.99 10.53 0.30
CA SER A 222 -5.10 11.69 0.38
C SER A 222 -4.11 11.70 -0.80
N TRP A 223 -3.54 10.56 -1.16
CA TRP A 223 -2.68 10.45 -2.34
C TRP A 223 -3.44 10.57 -3.66
N GLU A 224 -4.67 10.06 -3.75
CA GLU A 224 -5.55 10.21 -4.90
C GLU A 224 -5.79 11.70 -5.19
N ASP A 225 -6.03 12.51 -4.16
CA ASP A 225 -6.29 13.94 -4.31
C ASP A 225 -4.99 14.78 -4.53
N ARG A 226 -3.87 14.42 -3.89
CA ARG A 226 -2.60 15.17 -3.95
C ARG A 226 -1.71 14.81 -5.14
N TYR A 227 -1.62 13.52 -5.47
CA TYR A 227 -0.66 12.96 -6.44
C TYR A 227 -1.34 12.32 -7.66
N ASP A 228 -2.67 12.40 -7.76
CA ASP A 228 -3.46 11.71 -8.78
C ASP A 228 -3.26 10.18 -8.72
N ALA A 229 -3.10 9.66 -7.51
CA ALA A 229 -2.81 8.25 -7.28
C ALA A 229 -3.99 7.35 -7.66
N ARG A 230 -3.73 6.19 -8.28
CA ARG A 230 -4.71 5.13 -8.54
C ARG A 230 -4.15 3.77 -8.14
N VAL A 231 -4.89 3.00 -7.35
CA VAL A 231 -4.60 1.58 -7.12
C VAL A 231 -4.83 0.83 -8.43
N VAL A 232 -3.77 0.25 -8.98
CA VAL A 232 -3.78 -0.43 -10.29
C VAL A 232 -3.53 -1.93 -10.18
N VAL A 233 -2.79 -2.40 -9.17
CA VAL A 233 -2.55 -3.82 -8.92
C VAL A 233 -2.79 -4.15 -7.45
N LEU A 234 -3.43 -5.30 -7.19
CA LEU A 234 -3.48 -5.95 -5.89
C LEU A 234 -3.01 -7.40 -6.02
N GLY A 235 -2.21 -7.85 -5.08
CA GLY A 235 -1.93 -9.26 -4.83
C GLY A 235 -2.45 -9.68 -3.46
N PHE A 236 -1.99 -10.83 -2.98
CA PHE A 236 -2.29 -11.31 -1.62
C PHE A 236 -1.90 -10.26 -0.57
N ASP A 237 -0.68 -9.74 -0.65
CA ASP A 237 -0.04 -8.81 0.29
C ASP A 237 0.71 -7.67 -0.42
N THR A 238 0.44 -7.47 -1.71
CA THR A 238 1.14 -6.49 -2.55
C THR A 238 0.15 -5.50 -3.16
N MET A 239 0.60 -4.27 -3.36
CA MET A 239 -0.16 -3.21 -4.01
C MET A 239 0.75 -2.42 -4.94
N ILE A 240 0.24 -2.07 -6.12
CA ILE A 240 0.88 -1.07 -6.99
C ILE A 240 -0.09 0.08 -7.22
N VAL A 241 0.43 1.29 -7.09
CA VAL A 241 -0.28 2.55 -7.26
C VAL A 241 0.36 3.33 -8.40
N SER A 242 -0.41 3.77 -9.39
CA SER A 242 0.07 4.71 -10.42
C SER A 242 -0.02 6.15 -9.91
N VAL A 243 0.84 7.04 -10.40
CA VAL A 243 1.01 8.42 -9.90
C VAL A 243 1.00 9.41 -11.05
N GLY A 244 0.00 10.30 -11.12
CA GLY A 244 -0.09 11.31 -12.18
C GLY A 244 0.75 12.58 -11.92
N ARG A 245 1.06 12.86 -10.65
CA ARG A 245 1.87 14.02 -10.21
C ARG A 245 3.03 13.56 -9.31
N PRO A 246 4.08 12.92 -9.86
CA PRO A 246 5.19 12.47 -9.04
C PRO A 246 6.00 13.66 -8.47
N PRO A 247 6.59 13.52 -7.26
CA PRO A 247 7.45 14.55 -6.69
C PRO A 247 8.67 14.78 -7.60
N ALA A 248 9.01 16.05 -7.81
CA ALA A 248 10.04 16.46 -8.77
C ALA A 248 11.32 16.99 -8.09
N THR A 249 11.30 17.07 -6.76
CA THR A 249 12.45 17.51 -5.95
C THR A 249 12.74 16.51 -4.85
N MET A 250 14.01 16.47 -4.42
CA MET A 250 14.43 15.60 -3.32
C MET A 250 13.73 15.96 -2.00
N GLU A 251 13.37 17.23 -1.79
CA GLU A 251 12.65 17.67 -0.59
C GLU A 251 11.22 17.11 -0.57
N GLU A 252 10.49 17.22 -1.69
CA GLU A 252 9.16 16.61 -1.83
C GLU A 252 9.25 15.08 -1.70
N ALA A 253 10.25 14.45 -2.32
CA ALA A 253 10.42 13.00 -2.29
C ALA A 253 10.73 12.49 -0.88
N ARG A 254 11.53 13.20 -0.10
CA ARG A 254 11.81 12.86 1.32
C ARG A 254 10.58 12.98 2.19
N ALA A 255 9.78 14.04 2.01
CA ALA A 255 8.55 14.21 2.77
C ALA A 255 7.56 13.07 2.47
N LEU A 256 7.40 12.70 1.19
CA LEU A 256 6.54 11.59 0.81
C LEU A 256 7.10 10.22 1.24
N ALA A 257 8.42 10.04 1.21
CA ALA A 257 9.06 8.82 1.70
C ALA A 257 8.76 8.57 3.18
N ALA A 258 8.66 9.63 4.01
CA ALA A 258 8.23 9.47 5.40
C ALA A 258 6.78 8.96 5.53
N GLU A 259 5.86 9.41 4.65
CA GLU A 259 4.52 8.83 4.58
C GLU A 259 4.55 7.37 4.12
N HIS A 260 5.35 7.03 3.11
CA HIS A 260 5.51 5.64 2.65
C HIS A 260 6.05 4.74 3.76
N TYR A 261 7.01 5.21 4.54
CA TYR A 261 7.56 4.47 5.67
C TYR A 261 6.49 4.20 6.74
N ALA A 262 5.72 5.22 7.13
CA ALA A 262 4.61 5.04 8.06
C ALA A 262 3.53 4.08 7.50
N PHE A 263 3.24 4.15 6.20
CA PHE A 263 2.21 3.34 5.55
C PHE A 263 2.62 1.87 5.30
N CYS A 264 3.90 1.63 5.06
CA CYS A 264 4.46 0.34 4.65
C CYS A 264 5.96 0.31 4.97
N PRO A 265 6.36 0.02 6.24
CA PRO A 265 7.76 0.07 6.66
C PRO A 265 8.64 -0.96 5.92
N ASP A 266 8.06 -2.11 5.54
CA ASP A 266 8.77 -3.25 4.96
C ASP A 266 9.49 -2.90 3.66
N ASN A 267 8.98 -1.89 2.93
CA ASN A 267 9.62 -1.31 1.75
C ASN A 267 11.01 -0.73 2.03
N ILE A 268 11.32 -0.44 3.29
CA ILE A 268 12.59 0.15 3.73
C ILE A 268 13.31 -0.81 4.67
N ASP A 269 12.61 -1.35 5.68
CA ASP A 269 13.23 -2.15 6.74
C ASP A 269 13.63 -3.55 6.27
N GLN A 270 12.98 -4.07 5.21
CA GLN A 270 13.28 -5.38 4.64
C GLN A 270 13.94 -5.31 3.26
N SER A 271 14.17 -4.10 2.74
CA SER A 271 14.74 -3.88 1.42
C SER A 271 16.03 -3.05 1.49
N PRO A 272 17.20 -3.63 1.15
CA PRO A 272 18.42 -2.85 1.00
C PRO A 272 18.21 -1.65 0.05
N PRO A 273 18.67 -0.44 0.42
CA PRO A 273 19.74 -0.19 1.38
C PRO A 273 19.33 0.12 2.83
N TYR A 274 18.06 -0.07 3.23
CA TYR A 274 17.59 0.27 4.59
C TYR A 274 17.79 1.75 4.95
N ASP A 275 17.52 2.63 4.00
CA ASP A 275 17.79 4.06 4.13
C ASP A 275 16.67 4.87 3.46
N LEU A 276 16.04 5.73 4.25
CA LEU A 276 14.90 6.53 3.82
C LEU A 276 15.28 7.53 2.71
N ASP A 277 16.48 8.10 2.77
CA ASP A 277 16.97 9.04 1.76
C ASP A 277 17.23 8.35 0.42
N ALA A 278 17.82 7.16 0.45
CA ALA A 278 18.03 6.34 -0.74
C ALA A 278 16.70 5.81 -1.31
N TYR A 279 15.72 5.48 -0.45
CA TYR A 279 14.36 5.15 -0.88
C TYR A 279 13.69 6.35 -1.55
N ALA A 280 13.78 7.54 -0.96
CA ALA A 280 13.27 8.78 -1.55
C ALA A 280 13.86 9.05 -2.94
N GLU A 281 15.18 8.89 -3.11
CA GLU A 281 15.86 9.08 -4.39
C GLU A 281 15.44 8.07 -5.46
N LYS A 282 15.29 6.79 -5.09
CA LYS A 282 15.17 5.70 -6.08
C LYS A 282 13.74 5.25 -6.34
N ALA A 283 12.88 5.28 -5.33
CA ALA A 283 11.54 4.70 -5.36
C ALA A 283 10.43 5.77 -5.33
N VAL A 284 10.77 7.04 -5.09
CA VAL A 284 9.80 8.12 -4.94
C VAL A 284 10.03 9.27 -5.94
N LEU A 285 11.26 9.78 -6.03
CA LEU A 285 11.61 10.88 -6.92
C LEU A 285 11.36 10.53 -8.39
N ASP A 286 10.55 11.36 -9.07
CA ASP A 286 10.17 11.19 -10.48
C ASP A 286 9.53 9.82 -10.82
N GLN A 287 9.07 9.04 -9.82
CA GLN A 287 8.45 7.73 -10.05
C GLN A 287 6.95 7.84 -10.32
N ASP A 288 6.50 7.32 -11.46
CA ASP A 288 5.10 7.29 -11.90
C ASP A 288 4.31 6.07 -11.36
N ALA A 289 4.97 5.20 -10.61
CA ALA A 289 4.35 4.11 -9.87
C ALA A 289 5.05 3.86 -8.53
N TRP A 290 4.27 3.48 -7.53
CA TRP A 290 4.75 3.04 -6.22
C TRP A 290 4.31 1.60 -5.97
N SER A 291 5.21 0.77 -5.44
CA SER A 291 4.93 -0.60 -5.03
C SER A 291 5.03 -0.74 -3.52
N PHE A 292 4.09 -1.47 -2.93
CA PHE A 292 4.03 -1.77 -1.51
C PHE A 292 3.86 -3.27 -1.30
N TRP A 293 4.46 -3.78 -0.24
CA TRP A 293 4.37 -5.18 0.18
C TRP A 293 4.46 -5.25 1.71
N TRP A 294 3.65 -6.11 2.31
CA TRP A 294 3.62 -6.36 3.75
C TRP A 294 3.87 -7.86 4.01
N ASP A 295 4.77 -8.22 4.95
CA ASP A 295 4.99 -9.61 5.39
C ASP A 295 4.47 -9.93 6.79
#